data_AF-A0A0F8VCI6-F1
#
_entry.id   AF-A0A0F8VCI6-F1
#
_cell.length_a   1.000
_cell.length_b   1.000
_cell.length_c   1.000
_cell.angle_alpha   90.00
_cell.angle_beta   90.00
_cell.angle_gamma   90.00
#
_symmetry.space_group_name_H-M   'P 1'
#
loop_
_entity.id
_entity.type
_entity.pdbx_description
1 polymer ?
#
loop_
_entity_poly.entity_id
_entity_poly.type
_entity_poly.pdbx_seq_one_letter_code
_entity_poly.pdbx_strand_id
1 'polypeptide(L)'
;MPRFDDADFGVDAPTTVPDASTVAPDTRSPRDRGSVAGSLPIPHDAGSTIEIPATRSSISDAAQYMHNLSLAPSTRDRRGSRNSFGTSLPIPRSPRISRLSSAYVADGATVSRDILASQVQDMSKEKVAAAKNMAFAFDIDGVLAHGNEPIEEAKEALRMLNGDNELGIKIPYILLTNGGGKTETDRCKQLSEVLDTPISTDQFIQSHTPMQALSEYYDTVLVCGGEGQKVREVAENYGFKNVVHPKDILAWDPTISPWRCFSEEDRAEAKPRDFSKVKFDAILVFADSRDYATDFQLIMDLLLAEDGKLLTRAKDPIASRIPVYFSQGDLVFPTDHKGPPRLTQGAFRISIEAQYKAITGVDLERVVYGKPERATYTYADEVLRSWMEQIHNENRLPQNIYMVGDNPASDICGGNMYGWNTCLVRTGVFQGEVNDDNNPANFGVFPNVLEAVKAAVRKELGQEFKMKWNPKVNPVLHGNSTSAVE
;
A
#
# COMPACT_ATOMS: atom_id res chain seq x y z
N MET A 1 -39.25 -36.92 39.51
CA MET A 1 -39.08 -37.69 40.76
C MET A 1 -37.98 -38.73 40.54
N PRO A 2 -37.18 -39.08 41.56
CA PRO A 2 -37.11 -38.54 42.94
C PRO A 2 -35.93 -37.53 43.06
N ARG A 3 -35.96 -36.37 43.75
CA ARG A 3 -36.32 -35.99 45.13
C ARG A 3 -35.53 -36.72 46.23
N PHE A 4 -34.58 -36.01 46.85
CA PHE A 4 -34.53 -35.78 48.29
C PHE A 4 -33.89 -34.40 48.56
N ASP A 5 -34.54 -33.65 49.44
CA ASP A 5 -34.21 -32.34 49.97
C ASP A 5 -33.63 -32.47 51.40
N ASP A 6 -33.11 -31.32 51.86
CA ASP A 6 -33.23 -30.71 53.20
C ASP A 6 -32.04 -30.74 54.16
N ALA A 7 -31.61 -29.50 54.46
CA ALA A 7 -31.44 -28.83 55.76
C ALA A 7 -30.54 -29.53 56.80
N ASP A 8 -29.66 -28.85 57.54
CA ASP A 8 -29.85 -27.60 58.27
C ASP A 8 -28.48 -27.11 58.77
N PHE A 9 -28.41 -25.81 59.09
CA PHE A 9 -27.74 -25.19 60.25
C PHE A 9 -27.24 -23.79 59.87
N GLY A 10 -28.16 -22.83 59.97
CA GLY A 10 -27.78 -21.44 60.19
C GLY A 10 -27.51 -21.22 61.68
N VAL A 11 -26.61 -20.27 61.99
CA VAL A 11 -26.76 -19.35 63.12
C VAL A 11 -25.85 -18.12 62.97
N ASP A 12 -26.52 -16.97 62.88
CA ASP A 12 -26.30 -15.68 63.56
C ASP A 12 -24.98 -14.89 63.46
N ALA A 13 -25.13 -13.68 62.90
CA ALA A 13 -24.32 -12.49 63.19
C ALA A 13 -24.73 -11.86 64.53
N PRO A 14 -23.89 -10.99 65.12
CA PRO A 14 -24.34 -9.61 65.23
C PRO A 14 -23.25 -8.52 65.06
N THR A 15 -23.62 -7.48 64.30
CA THR A 15 -23.43 -6.03 64.48
C THR A 15 -22.33 -5.47 65.39
N THR A 16 -21.57 -4.49 64.88
CA THR A 16 -21.42 -3.13 65.47
C THR A 16 -20.74 -2.15 64.48
N VAL A 17 -21.31 -0.95 64.35
CA VAL A 17 -20.74 0.30 63.77
C VAL A 17 -20.77 1.37 64.87
N PRO A 18 -19.83 2.33 64.90
CA PRO A 18 -20.18 3.76 64.70
C PRO A 18 -19.14 4.49 63.81
N ASP A 19 -19.53 5.27 62.78
CA ASP A 19 -19.95 6.69 62.77
C ASP A 19 -18.85 7.65 63.34
N ALA A 20 -18.45 8.81 62.79
CA ALA A 20 -18.69 9.58 61.58
C ALA A 20 -17.67 10.77 61.58
N SER A 21 -17.26 11.30 60.41
CA SER A 21 -17.08 12.76 60.22
C SER A 21 -16.84 13.12 58.74
N THR A 22 -17.94 13.43 58.05
CA THR A 22 -18.19 14.62 57.22
C THR A 22 -17.01 15.38 56.58
N VAL A 23 -16.93 15.34 55.23
CA VAL A 23 -16.93 16.54 54.34
C VAL A 23 -17.54 16.12 53.00
N ALA A 24 -18.52 16.88 52.51
CA ALA A 24 -19.07 16.81 51.15
C ALA A 24 -19.48 18.23 50.72
N PRO A 25 -19.77 18.51 49.44
CA PRO A 25 -19.26 17.91 48.20
C PRO A 25 -18.74 18.99 47.22
N ASP A 26 -18.00 18.58 46.19
CA ASP A 26 -17.89 19.38 44.97
C ASP A 26 -18.25 18.51 43.76
N THR A 27 -19.20 19.03 42.99
CA THR A 27 -20.02 18.33 42.00
C THR A 27 -19.29 18.16 40.66
N ARG A 28 -19.05 16.92 40.18
CA ARG A 28 -18.85 16.61 38.75
C ARG A 28 -19.38 15.22 38.36
N SER A 29 -20.03 15.17 37.19
CA SER A 29 -20.87 14.13 36.61
C SER A 29 -20.24 12.73 36.43
N PRO A 30 -21.04 11.63 36.43
CA PRO A 30 -20.55 10.28 36.20
C PRO A 30 -20.61 9.91 34.72
N ARG A 31 -19.53 10.14 33.99
CA ARG A 31 -19.25 9.48 32.70
C ARG A 31 -17.74 9.32 32.58
N ASP A 32 -17.23 8.20 33.08
CA ASP A 32 -16.03 7.52 32.57
C ASP A 32 -15.74 6.27 33.41
N ARG A 33 -16.49 5.21 33.11
CA ARG A 33 -16.05 3.84 33.30
C ARG A 33 -16.35 3.10 32.01
N GLY A 34 -15.57 3.42 30.98
CA GLY A 34 -15.48 2.66 29.74
C GLY A 34 -14.27 1.73 29.80
N SER A 35 -14.49 0.45 29.55
CA SER A 35 -13.55 -0.65 29.53
C SER A 35 -12.30 -0.38 28.69
N VAL A 36 -11.12 -0.48 29.31
CA VAL A 36 -9.84 -0.68 28.63
C VAL A 36 -9.69 -2.17 28.35
N ALA A 37 -10.21 -2.64 27.20
CA ALA A 37 -9.97 -3.99 26.72
C ALA A 37 -10.09 -3.99 25.18
N GLY A 38 -8.99 -4.30 24.49
CA GLY A 38 -8.94 -4.43 23.03
C GLY A 38 -7.85 -3.59 22.36
N SER A 39 -6.58 -3.98 22.51
CA SER A 39 -5.46 -3.44 21.72
C SER A 39 -4.64 -4.59 21.15
N LEU A 40 -4.39 -4.61 19.84
CA LEU A 40 -3.42 -5.49 19.21
C LEU A 40 -2.01 -5.07 19.68
N PRO A 41 -1.24 -5.95 20.34
CA PRO A 41 0.08 -5.58 20.85
C PRO A 41 1.08 -5.44 19.69
N ILE A 42 1.69 -4.26 19.55
CA ILE A 42 2.95 -4.10 18.82
C ILE A 42 4.07 -4.31 19.84
N PRO A 43 4.90 -5.36 19.70
CA PRO A 43 6.00 -5.60 20.64
C PRO A 43 7.18 -4.67 20.35
N HIS A 44 7.49 -3.77 21.32
CA HIS A 44 8.70 -2.94 21.41
C HIS A 44 8.93 -1.84 20.35
N ASP A 45 9.54 -0.72 20.79
CA ASP A 45 9.94 0.44 19.99
C ASP A 45 11.24 0.12 19.23
N ALA A 46 11.13 -0.17 17.93
CA ALA A 46 12.25 -0.52 17.06
C ALA A 46 12.76 0.72 16.29
N GLY A 47 14.03 1.08 16.48
CA GLY A 47 14.62 2.36 16.05
C GLY A 47 14.73 2.62 14.54
N SER A 48 14.29 1.69 13.68
CA SER A 48 14.33 1.78 12.21
C SER A 48 12.96 2.01 11.55
N THR A 49 11.88 2.13 12.33
CA THR A 49 10.52 2.34 11.79
C THR A 49 9.93 3.70 12.19
N ILE A 50 9.06 4.24 11.33
CA ILE A 50 8.23 5.41 11.62
C ILE A 50 6.84 4.90 11.97
N GLU A 51 6.32 5.39 13.07
CA GLU A 51 5.01 5.05 13.59
C GLU A 51 3.96 6.04 13.10
N ILE A 52 2.95 5.56 12.36
CA ILE A 52 1.86 6.41 11.87
C ILE A 52 0.62 6.22 12.74
N PRO A 53 0.10 7.28 13.39
CA PRO A 53 -1.05 7.18 14.28
C PRO A 53 -2.34 6.81 13.51
N ALA A 54 -3.19 6.04 14.18
CA ALA A 54 -4.52 5.66 13.69
C ALA A 54 -5.38 6.89 13.40
N THR A 55 -6.14 6.88 12.29
CA THR A 55 -7.02 8.00 11.95
C THR A 55 -8.51 7.63 11.93
N ARG A 56 -8.91 6.33 11.91
CA ARG A 56 -10.33 5.87 11.95
C ARG A 56 -10.48 4.44 12.55
N SER A 57 -11.72 3.89 12.55
CA SER A 57 -12.16 2.64 13.25
C SER A 57 -11.69 1.33 12.61
N SER A 58 -11.33 0.33 13.41
CA SER A 58 -10.76 -1.01 13.10
C SER A 58 -11.75 -2.12 12.71
N ILE A 59 -13.05 -1.86 12.83
CA ILE A 59 -14.13 -2.84 12.70
C ILE A 59 -14.47 -3.05 11.21
N SER A 60 -14.56 -4.31 10.79
CA SER A 60 -14.95 -4.73 9.44
C SER A 60 -16.09 -3.89 8.83
N ASP A 61 -15.88 -3.43 7.60
CA ASP A 61 -16.91 -2.70 6.83
C ASP A 61 -17.82 -3.66 6.07
N ALA A 62 -17.59 -4.97 6.18
CA ALA A 62 -18.42 -6.00 5.55
C ALA A 62 -19.90 -5.90 6.01
N ALA A 63 -20.15 -5.35 7.20
CA ALA A 63 -21.50 -5.08 7.72
C ALA A 63 -22.37 -4.25 6.75
N GLN A 64 -21.79 -3.32 6.00
CA GLN A 64 -22.51 -2.50 5.02
C GLN A 64 -22.99 -3.31 3.80
N TYR A 65 -22.37 -4.46 3.55
CA TYR A 65 -22.71 -5.36 2.45
C TYR A 65 -23.55 -6.56 2.91
N MET A 66 -23.73 -6.73 4.22
CA MET A 66 -24.30 -7.95 4.82
C MET A 66 -25.79 -7.83 5.23
N HIS A 67 -26.57 -6.87 4.73
CA HIS A 67 -28.04 -6.84 4.90
C HIS A 67 -28.83 -6.79 3.57
N ASN A 68 -29.69 -7.81 3.39
CA ASN A 68 -30.73 -8.08 2.38
C ASN A 68 -30.45 -7.69 0.92
N LEU A 69 -30.07 -8.69 0.10
CA LEU A 69 -30.34 -8.87 -1.35
C LEU A 69 -30.87 -7.65 -2.16
N SER A 70 -30.25 -6.49 -2.02
CA SER A 70 -30.63 -5.25 -2.70
C SER A 70 -29.37 -4.54 -3.12
N LEU A 71 -29.07 -4.70 -4.41
CA LEU A 71 -28.11 -3.88 -5.13
C LEU A 71 -28.68 -2.46 -5.22
N ALA A 72 -28.33 -1.60 -4.26
CA ALA A 72 -28.49 -0.15 -4.38
C ALA A 72 -27.10 0.51 -4.41
N PRO A 73 -26.74 1.23 -5.48
CA PRO A 73 -25.41 1.81 -5.66
C PRO A 73 -25.41 3.22 -5.07
N SER A 74 -25.04 3.37 -3.81
CA SER A 74 -24.66 4.70 -3.33
C SER A 74 -23.57 4.60 -2.27
N THR A 75 -22.34 4.89 -2.71
CA THR A 75 -21.13 5.11 -1.90
C THR A 75 -21.17 6.39 -1.06
N ARG A 76 -22.26 7.17 -1.15
CA ARG A 76 -22.45 8.49 -0.51
C ARG A 76 -22.39 8.46 1.03
N ASP A 77 -22.57 7.30 1.65
CA ASP A 77 -22.55 7.12 3.12
C ASP A 77 -21.31 6.37 3.65
N ARG A 78 -20.30 6.10 2.81
CA ARG A 78 -19.08 5.43 3.27
C ARG A 78 -18.13 6.40 3.98
N ARG A 79 -18.12 6.36 5.31
CA ARG A 79 -16.99 6.86 6.12
C ARG A 79 -15.72 6.08 5.72
N GLY A 80 -14.74 6.75 5.13
CA GLY A 80 -13.59 6.11 4.47
C GLY A 80 -12.54 5.47 5.40
N SER A 81 -11.47 4.93 4.78
CA SER A 81 -10.13 4.48 5.28
C SER A 81 -9.98 4.27 6.80
N ARG A 82 -9.86 3.01 7.23
CA ARG A 82 -10.24 2.57 8.58
C ARG A 82 -9.21 1.63 9.24
N ASN A 83 -8.01 2.17 9.45
CA ASN A 83 -7.01 1.67 10.42
C ASN A 83 -7.06 2.64 11.64
N SER A 84 -7.15 2.27 12.94
CA SER A 84 -6.62 1.17 13.76
C SER A 84 -7.36 1.11 15.12
N PHE A 85 -7.16 0.05 15.93
CA PHE A 85 -7.18 0.15 17.40
C PHE A 85 -5.75 0.44 17.89
N GLY A 86 -5.56 1.44 18.75
CA GLY A 86 -4.48 1.54 19.75
C GLY A 86 -3.00 1.57 19.35
N THR A 87 -2.62 1.22 18.14
CA THR A 87 -1.22 1.00 17.75
C THR A 87 -0.83 1.71 16.45
N SER A 88 0.38 2.24 16.46
CA SER A 88 1.12 2.89 15.37
C SER A 88 1.31 1.95 14.18
N LEU A 89 1.10 2.39 12.94
CA LEU A 89 1.48 1.59 11.77
C LEU A 89 2.98 1.75 11.53
N PRO A 90 3.79 0.68 11.59
CA PRO A 90 5.20 0.77 11.28
C PRO A 90 5.36 0.89 9.76
N ILE A 91 6.08 1.93 9.35
CA ILE A 91 6.66 2.05 8.02
C ILE A 91 8.20 2.12 8.14
N PRO A 92 8.96 1.67 7.14
CA PRO A 92 10.42 1.79 7.18
C PRO A 92 10.89 3.24 7.19
N ARG A 93 11.94 3.58 7.96
CA ARG A 93 12.58 4.92 7.96
C ARG A 93 13.41 5.20 6.72
N SER A 94 13.91 4.18 6.03
CA SER A 94 14.70 4.32 4.81
C SER A 94 14.22 3.31 3.76
N PRO A 95 14.09 3.72 2.48
CA PRO A 95 13.46 2.89 1.47
C PRO A 95 14.28 1.65 1.03
N ARG A 96 15.56 1.53 1.42
CA ARG A 96 16.41 0.31 1.37
C ARG A 96 17.87 0.61 1.77
N ILE A 97 18.63 -0.41 2.19
CA ILE A 97 20.11 -0.36 2.22
C ILE A 97 20.61 -0.54 0.78
N SER A 98 20.96 0.57 0.12
CA SER A 98 21.51 0.54 -1.23
C SER A 98 22.81 -0.26 -1.29
N ARG A 99 22.84 -1.33 -2.09
CA ARG A 99 24.08 -1.87 -2.66
C ARG A 99 24.16 -1.36 -4.08
N LEU A 100 24.87 -0.25 -4.25
CA LEU A 100 25.20 0.37 -5.53
C LEU A 100 25.70 -0.69 -6.53
N SER A 101 24.94 -0.85 -7.62
CA SER A 101 25.46 -1.36 -8.88
C SER A 101 24.92 -0.50 -10.02
N SER A 102 25.57 0.63 -10.28
CA SER A 102 25.39 1.38 -11.53
C SER A 102 26.75 1.56 -12.19
N ALA A 103 27.21 0.52 -12.88
CA ALA A 103 28.25 0.66 -13.90
C ALA A 103 27.55 1.01 -15.22
N TYR A 104 27.26 2.30 -15.43
CA TYR A 104 26.92 2.78 -16.77
C TYR A 104 28.22 3.06 -17.53
N VAL A 105 28.42 2.34 -18.62
CA VAL A 105 29.46 2.67 -19.61
C VAL A 105 28.90 3.81 -20.46
N ALA A 106 29.33 5.04 -20.19
CA ALA A 106 28.89 6.21 -20.94
C ALA A 106 29.49 6.20 -22.36
N ASP A 107 28.62 6.33 -23.36
CA ASP A 107 28.99 6.52 -24.77
C ASP A 107 29.36 7.99 -25.05
N GLY A 108 30.24 8.28 -26.00
CA GLY A 108 30.75 9.64 -26.27
C GLY A 108 29.65 10.66 -26.65
N ALA A 109 28.52 10.18 -27.20
CA ALA A 109 27.35 11.00 -27.50
C ALA A 109 26.59 11.45 -26.23
N THR A 110 26.59 10.61 -25.18
CA THR A 110 25.91 10.92 -23.89
C THR A 110 26.66 12.02 -23.13
N VAL A 111 28.00 11.95 -23.10
CA VAL A 111 28.86 12.98 -22.48
C VAL A 111 28.65 14.36 -23.12
N SER A 112 28.49 14.42 -24.45
CA SER A 112 28.23 15.68 -25.15
C SER A 112 26.85 16.26 -24.82
N ARG A 113 25.83 15.41 -24.64
CA ARG A 113 24.48 15.84 -24.21
C ARG A 113 24.51 16.39 -22.79
N ASP A 114 25.19 15.71 -21.87
CA ASP A 114 25.22 16.10 -20.46
C ASP A 114 25.90 17.46 -20.25
N ILE A 115 26.96 17.75 -21.02
CA ILE A 115 27.62 19.06 -21.01
C ILE A 115 26.69 20.17 -21.53
N LEU A 116 25.99 19.93 -22.63
CA LEU A 116 25.04 20.91 -23.17
C LEU A 116 23.85 21.12 -22.21
N ALA A 117 23.36 20.05 -21.59
CA ALA A 117 22.29 20.11 -20.61
C ALA A 117 22.71 20.93 -19.39
N SER A 118 23.92 20.75 -18.87
CA SER A 118 24.40 21.54 -17.72
C SER A 118 24.46 23.04 -18.05
N GLN A 119 24.92 23.41 -19.26
CA GLN A 119 24.96 24.80 -19.70
C GLN A 119 23.55 25.41 -19.83
N VAL A 120 22.59 24.67 -20.39
CA VAL A 120 21.19 25.12 -20.48
C VAL A 120 20.57 25.29 -19.10
N GLN A 121 20.88 24.38 -18.17
CA GLN A 121 20.41 24.44 -16.79
C GLN A 121 20.99 25.65 -16.05
N ASP A 122 22.28 25.96 -16.23
CA ASP A 122 22.93 27.13 -15.64
C ASP A 122 22.33 28.45 -16.13
N MET A 123 21.85 28.50 -17.38
CA MET A 123 21.16 29.65 -17.96
C MET A 123 19.69 29.76 -17.52
N SER A 124 19.08 28.66 -17.05
CA SER A 124 17.64 28.55 -16.78
C SER A 124 17.33 28.22 -15.31
N LYS A 125 18.08 28.81 -14.37
CA LYS A 125 18.05 28.46 -12.94
C LYS A 125 16.65 28.44 -12.31
N GLU A 126 15.80 29.41 -12.65
CA GLU A 126 14.41 29.47 -12.13
C GLU A 126 13.57 28.28 -12.60
N LYS A 127 13.65 27.94 -13.91
CA LYS A 127 12.95 26.77 -14.47
C LYS A 127 13.49 25.46 -13.89
N VAL A 128 14.80 25.37 -13.67
CA VAL A 128 15.43 24.22 -13.02
C VAL A 128 14.93 24.05 -11.59
N ALA A 129 14.88 25.12 -10.80
CA ALA A 129 14.35 25.09 -9.44
C ALA A 129 12.88 24.66 -9.42
N ALA A 130 12.06 25.19 -10.33
CA ALA A 130 10.66 24.78 -10.48
C ALA A 130 10.52 23.31 -10.91
N ALA A 131 11.35 22.84 -11.84
CA ALA A 131 11.34 21.44 -12.30
C ALA A 131 11.69 20.46 -11.19
N LYS A 132 12.65 20.81 -10.32
CA LYS A 132 13.00 20.04 -9.12
C LYS A 132 11.95 20.16 -8.00
N ASN A 133 11.07 21.15 -8.05
CA ASN A 133 10.03 21.37 -7.05
C ASN A 133 8.66 20.76 -7.43
N MET A 134 8.59 20.10 -8.58
CA MET A 134 7.46 19.24 -8.96
C MET A 134 7.89 17.78 -8.99
N ALA A 135 6.95 16.87 -8.72
CA ALA A 135 7.16 15.43 -8.87
C ALA A 135 5.88 14.72 -9.28
N PHE A 136 6.03 13.48 -9.75
CA PHE A 136 4.92 12.61 -10.10
C PHE A 136 4.93 11.33 -9.28
N ALA A 137 3.76 10.85 -8.89
CA ALA A 137 3.54 9.50 -8.39
C ALA A 137 2.59 8.81 -9.36
N PHE A 138 3.06 7.78 -10.05
CA PHE A 138 2.27 7.06 -11.04
C PHE A 138 1.75 5.76 -10.46
N ASP A 139 0.43 5.53 -10.58
CA ASP A 139 -0.05 4.15 -10.64
C ASP A 139 0.46 3.45 -11.91
N ILE A 140 0.33 2.13 -11.98
CA ILE A 140 0.83 1.32 -13.11
C ILE A 140 -0.32 0.78 -13.94
N ASP A 141 -1.22 0.02 -13.33
CA ASP A 141 -2.22 -0.76 -14.05
C ASP A 141 -3.36 0.16 -14.50
N GLY A 142 -3.48 0.40 -15.82
CA GLY A 142 -4.42 1.38 -16.38
C GLY A 142 -3.86 2.80 -16.50
N VAL A 143 -2.60 3.04 -16.09
CA VAL A 143 -1.91 4.34 -16.25
C VAL A 143 -0.67 4.23 -17.14
N LEU A 144 0.21 3.28 -16.83
CA LEU A 144 1.45 3.03 -17.57
C LEU A 144 1.35 1.77 -18.44
N ALA A 145 0.58 0.77 -18.01
CA ALA A 145 0.43 -0.50 -18.71
C ALA A 145 -0.93 -1.17 -18.47
N HIS A 146 -1.31 -2.05 -19.38
CA HIS A 146 -2.42 -3.01 -19.24
C HIS A 146 -1.84 -4.41 -19.14
N GLY A 147 -1.67 -4.92 -17.91
CA GLY A 147 -0.96 -6.18 -17.68
C GLY A 147 0.51 -6.07 -18.11
N ASN A 148 0.87 -6.71 -19.22
CA ASN A 148 2.23 -6.65 -19.77
C ASN A 148 2.34 -5.77 -21.03
N GLU A 149 1.24 -5.18 -21.48
CA GLU A 149 1.23 -4.31 -22.65
C GLU A 149 1.36 -2.84 -22.21
N PRO A 150 2.31 -2.07 -22.74
CA PRO A 150 2.46 -0.66 -22.37
C PRO A 150 1.32 0.19 -22.93
N ILE A 151 0.96 1.24 -22.20
CA ILE A 151 0.24 2.38 -22.78
C ILE A 151 1.29 3.22 -23.51
N GLU A 152 1.17 3.39 -24.83
CA GLU A 152 2.24 3.98 -25.64
C GLU A 152 2.59 5.42 -25.22
N GLU A 153 1.59 6.18 -24.78
CA GLU A 153 1.77 7.52 -24.23
C GLU A 153 2.58 7.53 -22.93
N ALA A 154 2.59 6.44 -22.17
CA ALA A 154 3.41 6.29 -20.97
C ALA A 154 4.90 6.31 -21.31
N LYS A 155 5.31 5.65 -22.40
CA LYS A 155 6.71 5.66 -22.85
C LYS A 155 7.17 7.08 -23.18
N GLU A 156 6.33 7.85 -23.87
CA GLU A 156 6.64 9.25 -24.19
C GLU A 156 6.71 10.12 -22.93
N ALA A 157 5.76 9.96 -22.00
CA ALA A 157 5.77 10.69 -20.74
C ALA A 157 7.03 10.41 -19.93
N LEU A 158 7.42 9.15 -19.77
CA LEU A 158 8.60 8.75 -19.01
C LEU A 158 9.91 9.18 -19.70
N ARG A 159 10.01 9.12 -21.03
CA ARG A 159 11.17 9.69 -21.75
C ARG A 159 11.35 11.18 -21.46
N MET A 160 10.26 11.94 -21.51
CA MET A 160 10.27 13.37 -21.21
C MET A 160 10.73 13.64 -19.77
N LEU A 161 10.20 12.89 -18.79
CA LEU A 161 10.59 13.03 -17.39
C LEU A 161 12.04 12.60 -17.14
N ASN A 162 12.58 11.67 -17.95
CA ASN A 162 13.97 11.21 -17.86
C ASN A 162 14.98 12.07 -18.65
N GLY A 163 14.63 13.32 -18.95
CA GLY A 163 15.57 14.29 -19.52
C GLY A 163 15.42 14.53 -21.02
N ASP A 164 14.44 13.92 -21.69
CA ASP A 164 14.05 14.36 -23.04
C ASP A 164 13.12 15.60 -22.99
N ASN A 165 13.65 16.69 -22.43
CA ASN A 165 12.93 17.96 -22.27
C ASN A 165 13.90 19.15 -22.47
N GLU A 166 13.38 20.38 -22.54
CA GLU A 166 14.13 21.61 -22.81
C GLU A 166 15.41 21.76 -21.97
N LEU A 167 15.37 21.32 -20.71
CA LEU A 167 16.45 21.49 -19.74
C LEU A 167 17.42 20.29 -19.71
N GLY A 168 17.08 19.19 -20.36
CA GLY A 168 17.84 17.94 -20.22
C GLY A 168 17.87 17.40 -18.79
N ILE A 169 16.95 17.86 -17.93
CA ILE A 169 16.93 17.52 -16.50
C ILE A 169 15.95 16.37 -16.25
N LYS A 170 16.26 15.50 -15.30
CA LYS A 170 15.28 14.55 -14.80
C LYS A 170 14.25 15.27 -13.93
N ILE A 171 12.96 15.07 -14.20
CA ILE A 171 11.88 15.51 -13.32
C ILE A 171 11.55 14.31 -12.42
N PRO A 172 11.57 14.45 -11.09
CA PRO A 172 11.43 13.34 -10.16
C PRO A 172 10.07 12.67 -10.32
N TYR A 173 10.07 11.34 -10.32
CA TYR A 173 8.85 10.56 -10.21
C TYR A 173 9.10 9.28 -9.43
N ILE A 174 8.02 8.74 -8.86
CA ILE A 174 7.97 7.42 -8.26
C ILE A 174 6.81 6.63 -8.87
N LEU A 175 6.90 5.31 -8.77
CA LEU A 175 5.85 4.38 -9.15
C LEU A 175 5.23 3.82 -7.88
N LEU A 176 3.93 4.02 -7.71
CA LEU A 176 3.16 3.66 -6.52
C LEU A 176 1.97 2.79 -6.93
N THR A 177 2.11 1.47 -6.79
CA THR A 177 1.09 0.50 -7.22
C THR A 177 0.53 -0.32 -6.07
N ASN A 178 -0.76 -0.66 -6.17
CA ASN A 178 -1.37 -1.67 -5.31
C ASN A 178 -1.13 -3.11 -5.83
N GLY A 179 -0.56 -3.26 -7.02
CA GLY A 179 -0.08 -4.54 -7.53
C GLY A 179 1.09 -5.09 -6.71
N GLY A 180 1.25 -6.42 -6.72
CA GLY A 180 2.19 -7.12 -5.86
C GLY A 180 2.49 -8.55 -6.32
N GLY A 181 3.32 -9.25 -5.57
CA GLY A 181 3.52 -10.71 -5.68
C GLY A 181 4.88 -11.16 -6.24
N LYS A 182 5.75 -10.21 -6.60
CA LYS A 182 7.15 -10.46 -7.00
C LYS A 182 8.05 -9.51 -6.23
N THR A 183 9.36 -9.79 -6.24
CA THR A 183 10.35 -8.85 -5.71
C THR A 183 10.32 -7.55 -6.50
N GLU A 184 10.69 -6.43 -5.86
CA GLU A 184 10.78 -5.15 -6.54
C GLU A 184 11.78 -5.22 -7.69
N THR A 185 12.88 -5.95 -7.53
CA THR A 185 13.90 -6.14 -8.57
C THR A 185 13.31 -6.77 -9.83
N ASP A 186 12.58 -7.87 -9.70
CA ASP A 186 11.98 -8.57 -10.84
C ASP A 186 10.90 -7.71 -11.50
N ARG A 187 10.09 -7.00 -10.69
CA ARG A 187 9.02 -6.15 -11.21
C ARG A 187 9.58 -4.91 -11.90
N CYS A 188 10.62 -4.27 -11.36
CA CYS A 188 11.32 -3.15 -12.00
C CYS A 188 11.97 -3.59 -13.31
N LYS A 189 12.59 -4.76 -13.37
CA LYS A 189 13.16 -5.32 -14.60
C LYS A 189 12.08 -5.50 -15.66
N GLN A 190 10.97 -6.14 -15.30
CA GLN A 190 9.83 -6.34 -16.20
C GLN A 190 9.27 -5.01 -16.71
N LEU A 191 9.04 -4.05 -15.81
CA LEU A 191 8.52 -2.73 -16.19
C LEU A 191 9.49 -1.95 -17.08
N SER A 192 10.80 -2.09 -16.85
CA SER A 192 11.81 -1.43 -17.67
C SER A 192 11.77 -1.92 -19.12
N GLU A 193 11.54 -3.23 -19.31
CA GLU A 193 11.37 -3.84 -20.63
C GLU A 193 10.06 -3.38 -21.30
N VAL A 194 8.95 -3.37 -20.56
CA VAL A 194 7.62 -2.97 -21.07
C VAL A 194 7.59 -1.49 -21.46
N LEU A 195 8.17 -0.62 -20.64
CA LEU A 195 8.11 0.83 -20.80
C LEU A 195 9.29 1.41 -21.59
N ASP A 196 10.25 0.57 -22.02
CA ASP A 196 11.47 0.99 -22.72
C ASP A 196 12.19 2.14 -21.97
N THR A 197 12.26 2.02 -20.65
CA THR A 197 12.83 3.05 -19.75
C THR A 197 13.36 2.39 -18.49
N PRO A 198 14.61 2.64 -18.07
CA PRO A 198 15.15 2.08 -16.83
C PRO A 198 14.36 2.52 -15.60
N ILE A 199 13.82 1.55 -14.84
CA ILE A 199 13.12 1.79 -13.57
C ILE A 199 14.00 1.29 -12.43
N SER A 200 14.47 2.21 -11.58
CA SER A 200 15.16 1.84 -10.33
C SER A 200 14.17 1.27 -9.31
N THR A 201 14.65 0.31 -8.52
CA THR A 201 13.96 -0.15 -7.32
C THR A 201 13.76 0.99 -6.31
N ASP A 202 14.66 1.97 -6.28
CA ASP A 202 14.65 3.10 -5.32
C ASP A 202 13.52 4.11 -5.58
N GLN A 203 12.84 4.03 -6.73
CA GLN A 203 11.66 4.85 -7.06
C GLN A 203 10.38 4.01 -7.20
N PHE A 204 10.39 2.75 -6.74
CA PHE A 204 9.30 1.79 -6.96
C PHE A 204 8.74 1.24 -5.64
N ILE A 205 7.41 1.30 -5.52
CA ILE A 205 6.66 0.90 -4.33
C ILE A 205 5.50 -0.01 -4.76
N GLN A 206 5.49 -1.23 -4.24
CA GLN A 206 4.38 -2.18 -4.35
C GLN A 206 3.52 -2.14 -3.09
N SER A 207 2.34 -2.77 -3.15
CA SER A 207 1.42 -2.86 -2.02
C SER A 207 2.06 -3.45 -0.76
N HIS A 208 2.90 -4.48 -0.92
CA HIS A 208 3.58 -5.15 0.19
C HIS A 208 4.90 -4.49 0.62
N THR A 209 5.45 -3.53 -0.13
CA THR A 209 6.75 -2.91 0.19
C THR A 209 6.78 -2.25 1.58
N PRO A 210 5.75 -1.50 2.03
CA PRO A 210 5.75 -0.95 3.39
C PRO A 210 5.68 -2.03 4.48
N MET A 211 5.17 -3.22 4.17
CA MET A 211 5.03 -4.32 5.12
C MET A 211 6.38 -4.93 5.53
N GLN A 212 7.48 -4.59 4.85
CA GLN A 212 8.82 -5.01 5.26
C GLN A 212 9.14 -4.61 6.71
N ALA A 213 8.58 -3.49 7.20
CA ALA A 213 8.77 -3.04 8.58
C ALA A 213 8.23 -4.05 9.62
N LEU A 214 7.27 -4.90 9.23
CA LEU A 214 6.68 -5.91 10.12
C LEU A 214 7.66 -7.04 10.44
N SER A 215 8.77 -7.19 9.69
CA SER A 215 9.79 -8.21 9.97
C SER A 215 10.57 -7.94 11.26
N GLU A 216 10.55 -6.71 11.76
CA GLU A 216 11.12 -6.35 13.07
C GLU A 216 10.24 -6.81 14.24
N TYR A 217 8.95 -7.07 13.98
CA TYR A 217 7.94 -7.37 15.01
C TYR A 217 7.50 -8.83 15.04
N TYR A 218 7.57 -9.53 13.90
CA TYR A 218 7.07 -10.90 13.76
C TYR A 218 8.13 -11.85 13.21
N ASP A 219 8.32 -12.97 13.90
CA ASP A 219 9.28 -13.98 13.49
C ASP A 219 8.65 -15.02 12.56
N THR A 220 7.48 -15.56 12.93
CA THR A 220 6.78 -16.61 12.18
C THR A 220 5.50 -16.10 11.55
N VAL A 221 5.47 -16.07 10.23
CA VAL A 221 4.37 -15.46 9.46
C VAL A 221 3.80 -16.42 8.44
N LEU A 222 2.47 -16.45 8.34
CA LEU A 222 1.79 -17.02 7.17
C LEU A 222 1.75 -15.94 6.08
N VAL A 223 2.35 -16.21 4.92
CA VAL A 223 2.37 -15.27 3.78
C VAL A 223 1.52 -15.83 2.65
N CYS A 224 0.44 -15.14 2.33
CA CYS A 224 -0.56 -15.55 1.33
C CYS A 224 -0.47 -14.71 0.05
N GLY A 225 -0.99 -15.28 -1.03
CA GLY A 225 -1.14 -14.59 -2.31
C GLY A 225 -0.02 -14.83 -3.32
N GLY A 226 -0.16 -14.25 -4.50
CA GLY A 226 0.86 -14.26 -5.54
C GLY A 226 0.81 -15.50 -6.44
N GLU A 227 1.70 -15.51 -7.42
CA GLU A 227 1.85 -16.61 -8.37
C GLU A 227 2.87 -17.62 -7.84
N GLY A 228 2.50 -18.90 -7.83
CA GLY A 228 3.33 -19.97 -7.24
C GLY A 228 3.59 -19.69 -5.76
N GLN A 229 4.85 -19.78 -5.34
CA GLN A 229 5.27 -19.44 -3.97
C GLN A 229 6.19 -18.21 -3.89
N LYS A 230 6.19 -17.36 -4.94
CA LYS A 230 7.11 -16.20 -5.09
C LYS A 230 7.02 -15.19 -3.94
N VAL A 231 5.84 -15.03 -3.33
CA VAL A 231 5.67 -14.14 -2.17
C VAL A 231 6.50 -14.56 -0.95
N ARG A 232 6.90 -15.85 -0.88
CA ARG A 232 7.82 -16.31 0.15
C ARG A 232 9.18 -15.61 0.02
N GLU A 233 9.73 -15.60 -1.19
CA GLU A 233 11.03 -14.96 -1.47
C GLU A 233 10.96 -13.46 -1.14
N VAL A 234 9.85 -12.79 -1.46
CA VAL A 234 9.63 -11.39 -1.10
C VAL A 234 9.73 -11.18 0.41
N ALA A 235 9.02 -12.00 1.20
CA ALA A 235 9.06 -11.90 2.66
C ALA A 235 10.44 -12.26 3.24
N GLU A 236 11.09 -13.31 2.73
CA GLU A 236 12.45 -13.68 3.14
C GLU A 236 13.44 -12.51 2.86
N ASN A 237 13.31 -11.84 1.72
CA ASN A 237 14.11 -10.66 1.36
C ASN A 237 13.85 -9.43 2.25
N TYR A 238 12.62 -9.27 2.75
CA TYR A 238 12.28 -8.23 3.74
C TYR A 238 12.80 -8.53 5.16
N GLY A 239 13.39 -9.71 5.38
CA GLY A 239 14.02 -10.09 6.64
C GLY A 239 13.14 -10.91 7.58
N PHE A 240 11.96 -11.38 7.15
CA PHE A 240 11.16 -12.31 7.96
C PHE A 240 11.90 -13.64 8.15
N LYS A 241 11.98 -14.12 9.39
CA LYS A 241 12.80 -15.28 9.75
C LYS A 241 12.15 -16.61 9.39
N ASN A 242 10.88 -16.79 9.72
CA ASN A 242 10.14 -18.03 9.53
C ASN A 242 8.91 -17.78 8.63
N VAL A 243 9.16 -17.73 7.32
CA VAL A 243 8.11 -17.55 6.32
C VAL A 243 7.46 -18.88 5.97
N VAL A 244 6.14 -18.96 6.15
CA VAL A 244 5.32 -20.12 5.79
C VAL A 244 4.37 -19.73 4.67
N HIS A 245 4.34 -20.52 3.60
CA HIS A 245 3.36 -20.37 2.52
C HIS A 245 2.21 -21.37 2.73
N PRO A 246 0.95 -21.05 2.35
CA PRO A 246 -0.19 -21.96 2.40
C PRO A 246 0.09 -23.37 1.86
N LYS A 247 0.87 -23.47 0.77
CA LYS A 247 1.24 -24.76 0.16
C LYS A 247 2.15 -25.62 1.04
N ASP A 248 2.88 -25.05 2.00
CA ASP A 248 3.67 -25.83 2.97
C ASP A 248 2.75 -26.64 3.89
N ILE A 249 1.72 -25.97 4.39
CA ILE A 249 0.75 -26.56 5.31
C ILE A 249 -0.07 -27.61 4.56
N LEU A 250 -0.44 -27.32 3.31
CA LEU A 250 -1.14 -28.26 2.44
C LEU A 250 -0.32 -29.50 2.09
N ALA A 251 1.00 -29.34 1.92
CA ALA A 251 1.93 -30.45 1.70
C ALA A 251 2.08 -31.33 2.95
N TRP A 252 1.98 -30.73 4.14
CA TRP A 252 2.01 -31.43 5.43
C TRP A 252 0.70 -32.16 5.73
N ASP A 253 -0.43 -31.47 5.61
CA ASP A 253 -1.76 -32.04 5.80
C ASP A 253 -2.72 -31.58 4.67
N PRO A 254 -2.93 -32.42 3.64
CA PRO A 254 -3.84 -32.12 2.54
C PRO A 254 -5.31 -32.02 2.97
N THR A 255 -5.68 -32.53 4.15
CA THR A 255 -7.07 -32.54 4.62
C THR A 255 -7.55 -31.17 5.10
N ILE A 256 -6.62 -30.24 5.35
CA ILE A 256 -6.92 -28.90 5.86
C ILE A 256 -7.82 -28.10 4.93
N SER A 257 -7.69 -28.30 3.62
CA SER A 257 -8.50 -27.63 2.59
C SER A 257 -9.14 -28.68 1.67
N PRO A 258 -10.46 -28.91 1.78
CA PRO A 258 -11.14 -29.93 0.98
C PRO A 258 -11.24 -29.57 -0.50
N TRP A 259 -11.26 -28.27 -0.84
CA TRP A 259 -11.31 -27.75 -2.21
C TRP A 259 -9.97 -27.19 -2.69
N ARG A 260 -8.87 -27.73 -2.17
CA ARG A 260 -7.52 -27.29 -2.50
C ARG A 260 -7.18 -27.41 -3.98
N CYS A 261 -6.33 -26.50 -4.44
CA CYS A 261 -5.52 -26.70 -5.64
C CYS A 261 -4.09 -27.06 -5.20
N PHE A 262 -3.52 -28.16 -5.67
CA PHE A 262 -2.13 -28.51 -5.33
C PHE A 262 -1.47 -29.23 -6.49
N SER A 263 -0.67 -28.49 -7.25
CA SER A 263 0.05 -29.03 -8.41
C SER A 263 1.32 -29.77 -7.98
N GLU A 264 1.94 -30.50 -8.92
CA GLU A 264 3.26 -31.08 -8.69
C GLU A 264 4.35 -30.01 -8.51
N GLU A 265 4.20 -28.85 -9.16
CA GLU A 265 5.07 -27.69 -8.99
C GLU A 265 4.95 -27.12 -7.57
N ASP A 266 3.70 -26.94 -7.07
CA ASP A 266 3.46 -26.52 -5.70
C ASP A 266 4.11 -27.50 -4.70
N ARG A 267 4.01 -28.81 -4.97
CA ARG A 267 4.60 -29.85 -4.13
C ARG A 267 6.13 -29.81 -4.13
N ALA A 268 6.74 -29.55 -5.28
CA ALA A 268 8.19 -29.49 -5.42
C ALA A 268 8.80 -28.29 -4.67
N GLU A 269 8.08 -27.16 -4.64
CA GLU A 269 8.53 -25.93 -3.96
C GLU A 269 8.14 -25.87 -2.47
N ALA A 270 7.16 -26.66 -2.05
CA ALA A 270 6.68 -26.67 -0.67
C ALA A 270 7.76 -27.11 0.32
N LYS A 271 7.78 -26.45 1.49
CA LYS A 271 8.68 -26.72 2.62
C LYS A 271 7.86 -27.25 3.81
N PRO A 272 7.28 -28.47 3.74
CA PRO A 272 6.45 -29.00 4.82
C PRO A 272 7.26 -29.27 6.09
N ARG A 273 6.61 -29.08 7.24
CA ARG A 273 7.13 -29.41 8.58
C ARG A 273 5.96 -29.73 9.49
N ASP A 274 6.24 -30.20 10.69
CA ASP A 274 5.20 -30.49 11.68
C ASP A 274 4.56 -29.19 12.19
N PHE A 275 3.51 -28.74 11.50
CA PHE A 275 2.83 -27.49 11.82
C PHE A 275 1.95 -27.57 13.07
N SER A 276 1.75 -28.76 13.65
CA SER A 276 1.13 -28.89 14.98
C SER A 276 1.99 -28.29 16.11
N LYS A 277 3.27 -28.07 15.83
CA LYS A 277 4.26 -27.51 16.78
C LYS A 277 4.66 -26.07 16.46
N VAL A 278 4.07 -25.47 15.42
CA VAL A 278 4.40 -24.12 14.99
C VAL A 278 3.37 -23.15 15.54
N LYS A 279 3.85 -22.07 16.17
CA LYS A 279 3.05 -20.90 16.51
C LYS A 279 3.27 -19.83 15.43
N PHE A 280 2.18 -19.31 14.89
CA PHE A 280 2.19 -18.17 13.97
C PHE A 280 2.00 -16.88 14.75
N ASP A 281 2.75 -15.84 14.38
CA ASP A 281 2.69 -14.52 15.02
C ASP A 281 1.79 -13.55 14.26
N ALA A 282 1.73 -13.66 12.92
CA ALA A 282 0.87 -12.83 12.08
C ALA A 282 0.53 -13.50 10.74
N ILE A 283 -0.53 -12.99 10.10
CA ILE A 283 -0.96 -13.36 8.75
C ILE A 283 -0.73 -12.16 7.82
N LEU A 284 0.01 -12.37 6.74
CA LEU A 284 0.37 -11.33 5.77
C LEU A 284 -0.16 -11.70 4.39
N VAL A 285 -1.15 -10.97 3.89
CA VAL A 285 -1.69 -11.16 2.54
C VAL A 285 -1.00 -10.19 1.59
N PHE A 286 0.06 -10.65 0.93
CA PHE A 286 0.95 -9.82 0.10
C PHE A 286 0.38 -9.52 -1.28
N ALA A 287 -0.39 -10.43 -1.86
CA ALA A 287 -0.96 -10.26 -3.21
C ALA A 287 -2.28 -11.03 -3.34
N ASP A 288 -2.91 -10.97 -4.51
CA ASP A 288 -4.09 -11.76 -4.83
C ASP A 288 -3.78 -13.25 -4.77
N SER A 289 -4.62 -14.01 -4.07
CA SER A 289 -4.52 -15.47 -4.02
C SER A 289 -4.84 -16.12 -5.36
N ARG A 290 -4.27 -17.30 -5.59
CA ARG A 290 -4.56 -18.19 -6.73
C ARG A 290 -5.27 -19.47 -6.29
N ASP A 291 -5.46 -19.64 -4.99
CA ASP A 291 -6.17 -20.76 -4.37
C ASP A 291 -6.99 -20.22 -3.18
N TYR A 292 -8.10 -19.55 -3.51
CA TYR A 292 -8.94 -18.88 -2.52
C TYR A 292 -9.46 -19.83 -1.45
N ALA A 293 -9.78 -21.08 -1.82
CA ALA A 293 -10.30 -22.05 -0.88
C ALA A 293 -9.30 -22.36 0.23
N THR A 294 -8.05 -22.66 -0.14
CA THR A 294 -7.00 -22.96 0.84
C THR A 294 -6.63 -21.74 1.66
N ASP A 295 -6.46 -20.58 1.03
CA ASP A 295 -6.04 -19.38 1.75
C ASP A 295 -7.13 -18.89 2.71
N PHE A 296 -8.41 -18.90 2.31
CA PHE A 296 -9.52 -18.59 3.22
C PHE A 296 -9.56 -19.53 4.41
N GLN A 297 -9.44 -20.84 4.17
CA GLN A 297 -9.52 -21.83 5.24
C GLN A 297 -8.38 -21.65 6.26
N LEU A 298 -7.14 -21.51 5.80
CA LEU A 298 -5.98 -21.32 6.68
C LEU A 298 -6.01 -20.00 7.44
N ILE A 299 -6.43 -18.92 6.79
CA ILE A 299 -6.59 -17.62 7.45
C ILE A 299 -7.65 -17.73 8.55
N MET A 300 -8.79 -18.35 8.26
CA MET A 300 -9.86 -18.55 9.25
C MET A 300 -9.43 -19.45 10.40
N ASP A 301 -8.71 -20.54 10.12
CA ASP A 301 -8.20 -21.44 11.15
C ASP A 301 -7.25 -20.72 12.10
N LEU A 302 -6.32 -19.91 11.58
CA LEU A 302 -5.40 -19.13 12.41
C LEU A 302 -6.08 -17.99 13.17
N LEU A 303 -7.06 -17.30 12.56
CA LEU A 303 -7.82 -16.25 13.24
C LEU A 303 -8.70 -16.77 14.39
N LEU A 304 -9.06 -18.06 14.36
CA LEU A 304 -9.90 -18.72 15.37
C LEU A 304 -9.09 -19.65 16.29
N ALA A 305 -7.80 -19.80 16.03
CA ALA A 305 -6.88 -20.62 16.80
C ALA A 305 -6.57 -20.00 18.17
N GLU A 306 -6.14 -20.85 19.09
CA GLU A 306 -5.53 -20.43 20.34
C GLU A 306 -4.11 -19.93 20.08
N ASP A 307 -3.93 -18.60 20.12
CA ASP A 307 -2.63 -17.93 20.04
C ASP A 307 -1.80 -18.36 18.81
N GLY A 308 -2.46 -18.39 17.64
CA GLY A 308 -1.82 -18.68 16.35
C GLY A 308 -1.36 -20.13 16.17
N LYS A 309 -1.85 -21.09 16.97
CA LYS A 309 -1.49 -22.51 16.85
C LYS A 309 -2.50 -23.28 16.01
N LEU A 310 -2.08 -23.84 14.88
CA LEU A 310 -2.95 -24.69 14.06
C LEU A 310 -3.51 -25.88 14.85
N LEU A 311 -4.65 -26.41 14.39
CA LEU A 311 -5.41 -27.50 15.02
C LEU A 311 -6.05 -27.17 16.38
N THR A 312 -6.00 -25.93 16.83
CA THR A 312 -6.63 -25.47 18.07
C THR A 312 -7.84 -24.58 17.80
N ARG A 313 -8.65 -24.35 18.84
CA ARG A 313 -9.78 -23.42 18.80
C ARG A 313 -9.80 -22.59 20.07
N ALA A 314 -9.68 -21.28 19.95
CA ALA A 314 -9.75 -20.39 21.08
C ALA A 314 -11.14 -20.41 21.73
N LYS A 315 -11.18 -20.39 23.06
CA LYS A 315 -12.44 -20.19 23.81
C LYS A 315 -12.98 -18.78 23.62
N ASP A 316 -12.08 -17.80 23.53
CA ASP A 316 -12.35 -16.42 23.16
C ASP A 316 -11.51 -16.06 21.92
N PRO A 317 -12.05 -16.25 20.70
CA PRO A 317 -11.34 -15.94 19.47
C PRO A 317 -10.99 -14.46 19.31
N ILE A 318 -11.65 -13.56 20.04
CA ILE A 318 -11.39 -12.11 19.91
C ILE A 318 -10.14 -11.76 20.71
N ALA A 319 -10.01 -12.31 21.92
CA ALA A 319 -8.85 -12.07 22.78
C ALA A 319 -7.59 -12.82 22.33
N SER A 320 -7.72 -13.99 21.70
CA SER A 320 -6.59 -14.86 21.32
C SER A 320 -6.12 -14.74 19.87
N ARG A 321 -6.78 -13.93 19.03
CA ARG A 321 -6.42 -13.83 17.60
C ARG A 321 -5.05 -13.20 17.39
N ILE A 322 -4.38 -13.67 16.35
CA ILE A 322 -3.20 -13.03 15.79
C ILE A 322 -3.61 -11.95 14.77
N PRO A 323 -2.79 -10.92 14.55
CA PRO A 323 -3.08 -9.86 13.58
C PRO A 323 -3.04 -10.37 12.14
N VAL A 324 -3.91 -9.80 11.31
CA VAL A 324 -3.95 -10.01 9.86
C VAL A 324 -3.77 -8.69 9.11
N TYR A 325 -2.90 -8.73 8.12
CA TYR A 325 -2.51 -7.59 7.30
C TYR A 325 -2.81 -7.87 5.83
N PHE A 326 -3.40 -6.89 5.15
CA PHE A 326 -3.63 -6.91 3.72
C PHE A 326 -2.79 -5.83 3.06
N SER A 327 -2.12 -6.16 1.97
CA SER A 327 -1.24 -5.22 1.28
C SER A 327 -1.99 -4.12 0.53
N GLN A 328 -3.27 -4.33 0.17
CA GLN A 328 -4.12 -3.34 -0.51
C GLN A 328 -5.62 -3.54 -0.25
N GLY A 329 -6.43 -2.53 -0.58
CA GLY A 329 -7.88 -2.50 -0.34
C GLY A 329 -8.77 -2.31 -1.57
N ASP A 330 -8.22 -2.33 -2.78
CA ASP A 330 -8.95 -2.13 -4.04
C ASP A 330 -9.95 -3.27 -4.26
N LEU A 331 -11.19 -2.90 -4.61
CA LEU A 331 -12.20 -3.90 -4.94
C LEU A 331 -11.98 -4.47 -6.33
N VAL A 332 -11.57 -3.62 -7.28
CA VAL A 332 -11.41 -3.94 -8.69
C VAL A 332 -10.13 -3.33 -9.26
N PHE A 333 -9.60 -3.95 -10.31
CA PHE A 333 -8.44 -3.47 -11.07
C PHE A 333 -8.61 -3.76 -12.57
N PRO A 334 -7.95 -2.99 -13.46
CA PRO A 334 -7.99 -3.23 -14.90
C PRO A 334 -7.06 -4.39 -15.30
N THR A 335 -7.45 -5.17 -16.30
CA THR A 335 -6.60 -6.24 -16.89
C THR A 335 -6.64 -6.16 -18.42
N ASP A 336 -5.98 -7.10 -19.10
CA ASP A 336 -6.10 -7.35 -20.54
C ASP A 336 -7.52 -7.80 -21.00
N HIS A 337 -8.43 -8.03 -20.07
CA HIS A 337 -9.82 -8.37 -20.36
C HIS A 337 -10.56 -7.19 -20.98
N LYS A 338 -11.14 -7.38 -22.17
CA LYS A 338 -11.88 -6.33 -22.91
C LYS A 338 -13.20 -5.87 -22.26
N GLY A 339 -13.63 -6.54 -21.19
CA GLY A 339 -14.85 -6.21 -20.45
C GLY A 339 -14.58 -5.36 -19.20
N PRO A 340 -15.49 -5.38 -18.21
CA PRO A 340 -15.33 -4.60 -16.98
C PRO A 340 -14.08 -5.01 -16.17
N PRO A 341 -13.57 -4.12 -15.28
CA PRO A 341 -12.53 -4.46 -14.31
C PRO A 341 -12.80 -5.75 -13.52
N ARG A 342 -11.73 -6.45 -13.11
CA ARG A 342 -11.80 -7.72 -12.38
C ARG A 342 -11.69 -7.48 -10.87
N LEU A 343 -12.25 -8.38 -10.06
CA LEU A 343 -12.09 -8.33 -8.60
C LEU A 343 -10.63 -8.58 -8.20
N THR A 344 -10.17 -7.92 -7.15
CA THR A 344 -8.81 -8.08 -6.58
C THR A 344 -8.86 -8.22 -5.05
N GLN A 345 -7.72 -8.02 -4.36
CA GLN A 345 -7.52 -8.38 -2.96
C GLN A 345 -8.53 -7.74 -2.01
N GLY A 346 -9.08 -6.56 -2.30
CA GLY A 346 -10.15 -5.98 -1.49
C GLY A 346 -11.42 -6.84 -1.46
N ALA A 347 -11.77 -7.51 -2.56
CA ALA A 347 -12.86 -8.49 -2.58
C ALA A 347 -12.55 -9.75 -1.76
N PHE A 348 -11.31 -10.24 -1.87
CA PHE A 348 -10.80 -11.35 -1.07
C PHE A 348 -10.84 -11.03 0.44
N ARG A 349 -10.37 -9.83 0.82
CA ARG A 349 -10.42 -9.30 2.19
C ARG A 349 -11.83 -9.21 2.73
N ILE A 350 -12.76 -8.60 1.99
CA ILE A 350 -14.18 -8.51 2.38
C ILE A 350 -14.78 -9.90 2.58
N SER A 351 -14.39 -10.88 1.76
CA SER A 351 -14.86 -12.26 1.91
C SER A 351 -14.39 -12.89 3.22
N ILE A 352 -13.14 -12.64 3.64
CA ILE A 352 -12.63 -13.09 4.95
C ILE A 352 -13.36 -12.39 6.10
N GLU A 353 -13.56 -11.08 6.01
CA GLU A 353 -14.32 -10.31 7.01
C GLU A 353 -15.73 -10.86 7.20
N ALA A 354 -16.42 -11.14 6.09
CA ALA A 354 -17.77 -11.69 6.10
C ALA A 354 -17.80 -13.10 6.71
N GLN A 355 -16.86 -13.98 6.34
CA GLN A 355 -16.74 -15.31 6.93
C GLN A 355 -16.48 -15.24 8.43
N TYR A 356 -15.54 -14.39 8.87
CA TYR A 356 -15.21 -14.19 10.28
C TYR A 356 -16.43 -13.69 11.07
N LYS A 357 -17.15 -12.69 10.55
CA LYS A 357 -18.36 -12.18 11.21
C LYS A 357 -19.47 -13.24 11.28
N ALA A 358 -19.68 -13.99 10.21
CA ALA A 358 -20.69 -15.04 10.19
C ALA A 358 -20.40 -16.14 11.23
N ILE A 359 -19.12 -16.46 11.47
CA ILE A 359 -18.71 -17.51 12.41
C ILE A 359 -18.68 -17.03 13.85
N THR A 360 -18.23 -15.79 14.09
CA THR A 360 -17.98 -15.27 15.45
C THR A 360 -19.06 -14.33 15.97
N GLY A 361 -19.90 -13.79 15.08
CA GLY A 361 -20.82 -12.70 15.37
C GLY A 361 -20.15 -11.32 15.50
N VAL A 362 -18.82 -11.23 15.36
CA VAL A 362 -18.05 -10.01 15.57
C VAL A 362 -17.28 -9.64 14.32
N ASP A 363 -17.18 -8.34 14.07
CA ASP A 363 -16.40 -7.81 12.95
C ASP A 363 -14.90 -8.08 13.13
N LEU A 364 -14.26 -8.52 12.05
CA LEU A 364 -12.82 -8.76 12.03
C LEU A 364 -12.04 -7.44 12.17
N GLU A 365 -11.07 -7.42 13.09
CA GLU A 365 -10.04 -6.39 13.12
C GLU A 365 -8.88 -6.77 12.22
N ARG A 366 -8.48 -5.83 11.36
CA ARG A 366 -7.41 -6.01 10.37
C ARG A 366 -6.69 -4.70 10.10
N VAL A 367 -5.52 -4.81 9.48
CA VAL A 367 -4.76 -3.67 8.96
C VAL A 367 -4.70 -3.76 7.44
N VAL A 368 -4.87 -2.63 6.77
CA VAL A 368 -4.76 -2.52 5.31
C VAL A 368 -3.69 -1.51 4.94
N TYR A 369 -2.76 -1.93 4.09
CA TYR A 369 -1.79 -1.07 3.42
C TYR A 369 -2.30 -0.73 2.01
N GLY A 370 -1.43 -0.19 1.15
CA GLY A 370 -1.80 0.22 -0.20
C GLY A 370 -2.59 1.52 -0.23
N LYS A 371 -2.84 2.04 -1.41
CA LYS A 371 -3.71 3.19 -1.63
C LYS A 371 -5.16 2.77 -1.31
N PRO A 372 -6.01 3.65 -0.75
CA PRO A 372 -5.78 5.08 -0.44
C PRO A 372 -5.16 5.34 0.95
N GLU A 373 -4.58 4.33 1.62
CA GLU A 373 -4.20 4.44 3.03
C GLU A 373 -3.02 5.41 3.25
N ARG A 374 -3.13 6.25 4.28
CA ARG A 374 -2.14 7.30 4.59
C ARG A 374 -0.72 6.75 4.77
N ALA A 375 -0.60 5.54 5.30
CA ALA A 375 0.70 4.90 5.54
C ALA A 375 1.49 4.71 4.23
N THR A 376 0.79 4.36 3.16
CA THR A 376 1.35 4.17 1.83
C THR A 376 1.91 5.47 1.25
N TYR A 377 1.17 6.57 1.38
CA TYR A 377 1.61 7.89 0.93
C TYR A 377 2.74 8.47 1.79
N THR A 378 2.73 8.20 3.10
CA THR A 378 3.83 8.61 3.99
C THR A 378 5.12 7.87 3.65
N TYR A 379 5.04 6.57 3.33
CA TYR A 379 6.19 5.83 2.82
C TYR A 379 6.63 6.34 1.44
N ALA A 380 5.68 6.72 0.58
CA ALA A 380 5.97 7.32 -0.72
C ALA A 380 6.73 8.65 -0.61
N ASP A 381 6.47 9.48 0.41
CA ASP A 381 7.27 10.66 0.71
C ASP A 381 8.73 10.31 1.03
N GLU A 382 9.00 9.30 1.86
CA GLU A 382 10.38 8.90 2.18
C GLU A 382 11.12 8.34 0.96
N VAL A 383 10.42 7.58 0.11
CA VAL A 383 10.96 7.10 -1.18
C VAL A 383 11.27 8.28 -2.10
N LEU A 384 10.34 9.23 -2.26
CA LEU A 384 10.53 10.40 -3.11
C LEU A 384 11.68 11.29 -2.62
N ARG A 385 11.80 11.46 -1.29
CA ARG A 385 12.90 12.22 -0.68
C ARG A 385 14.26 11.57 -0.93
N SER A 386 14.35 10.25 -0.77
CA SER A 386 15.57 9.49 -1.11
C SER A 386 15.88 9.56 -2.61
N TRP A 387 14.85 9.50 -3.45
CA TRP A 387 15.03 9.59 -4.90
C TRP A 387 15.52 10.98 -5.33
N MET A 388 14.98 12.04 -4.73
CA MET A 388 15.47 13.42 -4.90
C MET A 388 16.94 13.58 -4.50
N GLU A 389 17.35 12.97 -3.39
CA GLU A 389 18.75 12.94 -2.99
C GLU A 389 19.62 12.23 -4.04
N GLN A 390 19.14 11.11 -4.60
CA GLN A 390 19.89 10.35 -5.60
C GLN A 390 20.03 11.07 -6.96
N ILE A 391 18.97 11.74 -7.45
CA ILE A 391 19.00 12.34 -8.80
C ILE A 391 19.38 13.83 -8.81
N HIS A 392 19.26 14.51 -7.68
CA HIS A 392 19.51 15.96 -7.56
C HIS A 392 20.42 16.35 -6.39
N ASN A 393 20.84 15.41 -5.55
CA ASN A 393 21.62 15.68 -4.34
C ASN A 393 20.89 16.65 -3.38
N GLU A 394 19.56 16.54 -3.34
CA GLU A 394 18.66 17.36 -2.51
C GLU A 394 17.76 16.45 -1.66
N ASN A 395 18.01 16.38 -0.36
CA ASN A 395 17.18 15.62 0.57
C ASN A 395 15.97 16.47 1.02
N ARG A 396 15.00 16.64 0.13
CA ARG A 396 13.75 17.38 0.38
C ARG A 396 12.60 16.82 -0.43
N LEU A 397 11.38 17.09 0.02
CA LEU A 397 10.18 16.80 -0.75
C LEU A 397 9.85 17.96 -1.72
N PRO A 398 9.55 17.65 -2.99
CA PRO A 398 8.94 18.60 -3.92
C PRO A 398 7.58 19.07 -3.39
N GLN A 399 7.24 20.34 -3.59
CA GLN A 399 5.97 20.90 -3.11
C GLN A 399 4.79 20.51 -4.02
N ASN A 400 5.05 20.38 -5.33
CA ASN A 400 4.02 20.14 -6.33
C ASN A 400 4.04 18.67 -6.77
N ILE A 401 3.47 17.80 -5.94
CA ILE A 401 3.38 16.36 -6.23
C ILE A 401 2.05 16.06 -6.93
N TYR A 402 2.12 15.30 -8.02
CA TYR A 402 0.98 14.91 -8.86
C TYR A 402 0.79 13.38 -8.82
N MET A 403 -0.27 12.91 -8.15
CA MET A 403 -0.73 11.52 -8.23
C MET A 403 -1.48 11.32 -9.55
N VAL A 404 -0.96 10.45 -10.41
CA VAL A 404 -1.60 10.10 -11.68
C VAL A 404 -2.13 8.67 -11.56
N GLY A 405 -3.45 8.53 -11.64
CA GLY A 405 -4.16 7.28 -11.35
C GLY A 405 -5.41 7.11 -12.20
N ASP A 406 -5.88 5.87 -12.31
CA ASP A 406 -7.09 5.50 -13.05
C ASP A 406 -8.27 5.18 -12.13
N ASN A 407 -8.03 4.97 -10.83
CA ASN A 407 -9.03 4.50 -9.88
C ASN A 407 -9.43 5.62 -8.89
N PRO A 408 -10.65 6.19 -8.99
CA PRO A 408 -11.10 7.25 -8.11
C PRO A 408 -11.10 6.86 -6.63
N ALA A 409 -11.43 5.60 -6.31
CA ALA A 409 -11.53 5.12 -4.94
C ALA A 409 -10.16 4.85 -4.28
N SER A 410 -9.07 4.85 -5.05
CA SER A 410 -7.72 4.49 -4.60
C SER A 410 -6.73 5.63 -4.82
N ASP A 411 -6.40 5.93 -6.06
CA ASP A 411 -5.39 6.94 -6.41
C ASP A 411 -5.88 8.34 -6.08
N ILE A 412 -7.09 8.67 -6.54
CA ILE A 412 -7.61 10.04 -6.44
C ILE A 412 -8.04 10.34 -5.02
N CYS A 413 -8.78 9.43 -4.39
CA CYS A 413 -9.15 9.54 -2.98
C CYS A 413 -7.90 9.65 -2.08
N GLY A 414 -6.91 8.78 -2.28
CA GLY A 414 -5.67 8.78 -1.49
C GLY A 414 -4.87 10.06 -1.67
N GLY A 415 -4.61 10.47 -2.92
CA GLY A 415 -3.88 11.71 -3.21
C GLY A 415 -4.59 12.96 -2.67
N ASN A 416 -5.92 13.03 -2.81
CA ASN A 416 -6.72 14.13 -2.26
C ASN A 416 -6.64 14.19 -0.73
N MET A 417 -6.79 13.05 -0.05
CA MET A 417 -6.72 12.96 1.41
C MET A 417 -5.32 13.29 1.95
N TYR A 418 -4.28 12.99 1.18
CA TYR A 418 -2.90 13.29 1.55
C TYR A 418 -2.50 14.74 1.25
N GLY A 419 -3.21 15.40 0.32
CA GLY A 419 -2.96 16.79 -0.07
C GLY A 419 -2.12 16.95 -1.35
N TRP A 420 -1.97 15.89 -2.14
CA TRP A 420 -1.32 15.95 -3.45
C TRP A 420 -2.27 16.46 -4.53
N ASN A 421 -1.71 16.96 -5.64
CA ASN A 421 -2.48 17.20 -6.85
C ASN A 421 -2.88 15.85 -7.45
N THR A 422 -4.10 15.69 -7.94
CA THR A 422 -4.59 14.40 -8.48
C THR A 422 -5.05 14.52 -9.93
N CYS A 423 -4.49 13.66 -10.77
CA CYS A 423 -4.77 13.54 -12.20
C CYS A 423 -5.47 12.20 -12.45
N LEU A 424 -6.74 12.24 -12.86
CA LEU A 424 -7.48 11.04 -13.19
C LEU A 424 -7.37 10.74 -14.68
N VAL A 425 -6.90 9.56 -15.07
CA VAL A 425 -6.81 9.14 -16.47
C VAL A 425 -7.96 8.21 -16.86
N ARG A 426 -8.29 8.18 -18.17
CA ARG A 426 -9.40 7.37 -18.72
C ARG A 426 -8.95 6.03 -19.30
N THR A 427 -7.69 5.68 -19.09
CA THR A 427 -7.06 4.46 -19.61
C THR A 427 -7.26 3.26 -18.68
N GLY A 428 -8.15 3.28 -17.70
CA GLY A 428 -8.28 2.18 -16.74
C GLY A 428 -9.69 2.00 -16.18
N VAL A 429 -9.80 1.84 -14.86
CA VAL A 429 -11.05 1.67 -14.11
C VAL A 429 -12.02 2.80 -14.39
N PHE A 430 -11.54 4.05 -14.38
CA PHE A 430 -12.34 5.19 -14.74
C PHE A 430 -12.47 5.35 -16.26
N GLN A 431 -13.71 5.43 -16.74
CA GLN A 431 -14.04 5.66 -18.15
C GLN A 431 -15.07 6.78 -18.32
N GLY A 432 -15.30 7.60 -17.28
CA GLY A 432 -16.29 8.68 -17.31
C GLY A 432 -15.87 9.85 -18.21
N GLU A 433 -16.86 10.54 -18.77
CA GLU A 433 -16.62 11.73 -19.60
C GLU A 433 -16.20 12.94 -18.76
N VAL A 434 -16.81 13.10 -17.60
CA VAL A 434 -16.56 14.20 -16.65
C VAL A 434 -15.65 13.73 -15.52
N ASN A 435 -15.61 14.43 -14.38
CA ASN A 435 -14.88 13.99 -13.19
C ASN A 435 -15.70 12.95 -12.40
N ASP A 436 -15.05 12.15 -11.55
CA ASP A 436 -15.77 11.21 -10.69
C ASP A 436 -16.63 11.99 -9.66
N ASP A 437 -17.89 11.60 -9.52
CA ASP A 437 -18.84 12.30 -8.64
C ASP A 437 -18.48 12.19 -7.16
N ASN A 438 -17.82 11.09 -6.76
CA ASN A 438 -17.55 10.79 -5.35
C ASN A 438 -16.13 11.17 -4.94
N ASN A 439 -15.16 10.97 -5.82
CA ASN A 439 -13.74 11.24 -5.60
C ASN A 439 -13.17 12.05 -6.77
N PRO A 440 -13.60 13.32 -6.93
CA PRO A 440 -13.17 14.14 -8.06
C PRO A 440 -11.66 14.42 -7.98
N ALA A 441 -10.98 14.28 -9.11
CA ALA A 441 -9.59 14.69 -9.27
C ALA A 441 -9.48 16.21 -9.14
N ASN A 442 -8.58 16.68 -8.27
CA ASN A 442 -8.45 18.10 -7.94
C ASN A 442 -7.66 18.89 -8.99
N PHE A 443 -6.82 18.22 -9.80
CA PHE A 443 -6.07 18.86 -10.86
C PHE A 443 -6.75 18.72 -12.21
N GLY A 444 -7.29 17.53 -12.51
CA GLY A 444 -8.10 17.34 -13.71
C GLY A 444 -8.25 15.89 -14.14
N VAL A 445 -9.02 15.71 -15.22
CA VAL A 445 -9.28 14.42 -15.85
C VAL A 445 -8.72 14.41 -17.27
N PHE A 446 -7.86 13.45 -17.57
CA PHE A 446 -7.06 13.40 -18.78
C PHE A 446 -7.38 12.15 -19.60
N PRO A 447 -7.22 12.20 -20.93
CA PRO A 447 -7.41 11.01 -21.76
C PRO A 447 -6.39 9.91 -21.42
N ASN A 448 -5.13 10.28 -21.17
CA ASN A 448 -4.03 9.36 -20.87
C ASN A 448 -2.97 10.04 -19.98
N VAL A 449 -1.98 9.27 -19.55
CA VAL A 449 -0.88 9.72 -18.69
C VAL A 449 -0.06 10.86 -19.31
N LEU A 450 0.19 10.83 -20.63
CA LEU A 450 0.99 11.88 -21.29
C LEU A 450 0.33 13.24 -21.17
N GLU A 451 -0.97 13.34 -21.44
CA GLU A 451 -1.68 14.62 -21.35
C GLU A 451 -1.76 15.14 -19.90
N ALA A 452 -1.86 14.23 -18.91
CA ALA A 452 -1.77 14.60 -17.50
C ALA A 452 -0.40 15.22 -17.17
N VAL A 453 0.69 14.56 -17.59
CA VAL A 453 2.06 15.05 -17.33
C VAL A 453 2.30 16.38 -18.07
N LYS A 454 1.88 16.50 -19.34
CA LYS A 454 2.00 17.76 -20.09
C LYS A 454 1.26 18.91 -19.41
N ALA A 455 0.06 18.68 -18.89
CA ALA A 455 -0.71 19.69 -18.18
C ALA A 455 -0.02 20.16 -16.90
N ALA A 456 0.50 19.23 -16.09
CA ALA A 456 1.26 19.54 -14.89
C ALA A 456 2.54 20.31 -15.23
N VAL A 457 3.32 19.84 -16.22
CA VAL A 457 4.54 20.53 -16.67
C VAL A 457 4.25 21.95 -17.17
N ARG A 458 3.16 22.17 -17.92
CA ARG A 458 2.76 23.52 -18.36
C ARG A 458 2.36 24.44 -17.21
N LYS A 459 1.72 23.90 -16.18
CA LYS A 459 1.37 24.67 -14.97
C LYS A 459 2.63 25.11 -14.24
N GLU A 460 3.62 24.23 -14.09
CA GLU A 460 4.80 24.49 -13.28
C GLU A 460 5.93 25.22 -14.03
N LEU A 461 6.10 24.97 -15.34
CA LEU A 461 7.21 25.52 -16.15
C LEU A 461 6.77 26.49 -17.25
N GLY A 462 5.47 26.71 -17.40
CA GLY A 462 4.88 27.61 -18.39
C GLY A 462 4.52 26.92 -19.72
N GLN A 463 3.65 27.58 -20.49
CA GLN A 463 3.11 27.06 -21.75
C GLN A 463 4.16 26.92 -22.86
N GLU A 464 5.20 27.76 -22.81
CA GLU A 464 6.29 27.79 -23.79
C GLU A 464 7.36 26.71 -23.54
N PHE A 465 7.25 25.94 -22.45
CA PHE A 465 8.23 24.90 -22.12
C PHE A 465 8.25 23.79 -23.16
N LYS A 466 9.44 23.52 -23.71
CA LYS A 466 9.62 22.49 -24.75
C LYS A 466 9.78 21.12 -24.12
N MET A 467 8.83 20.25 -24.38
CA MET A 467 8.77 18.87 -23.85
C MET A 467 9.62 17.87 -24.64
N LYS A 468 10.66 18.35 -25.33
CA LYS A 468 11.64 17.55 -26.08
C LYS A 468 13.01 18.19 -26.01
N TRP A 469 14.05 17.38 -25.92
CA TRP A 469 15.42 17.85 -26.00
C TRP A 469 15.73 18.35 -27.42
N ASN A 470 16.37 19.51 -27.53
CA ASN A 470 16.85 20.03 -28.81
C ASN A 470 18.38 19.95 -28.87
N PRO A 471 18.96 18.98 -29.61
CA PRO A 471 20.41 18.79 -29.69
C PRO A 471 21.13 19.92 -30.45
N LYS A 472 20.39 20.82 -31.11
CA LYS A 472 20.95 21.98 -31.83
C LYS A 472 21.04 23.25 -30.98
N VAL A 473 20.65 23.20 -29.71
CA VAL A 473 20.79 24.34 -28.80
C VAL A 473 22.28 24.60 -28.59
N ASN A 474 22.77 25.73 -29.12
CA ASN A 474 24.09 26.25 -28.81
C ASN A 474 23.94 27.33 -27.73
N PRO A 475 24.17 27.02 -26.45
CA PRO A 475 23.98 27.96 -25.35
C PRO A 475 24.90 29.19 -25.44
N VAL A 476 25.99 29.14 -26.23
CA VAL A 476 26.95 30.24 -26.40
C VAL A 476 26.40 31.38 -27.29
N LEU A 477 25.45 31.10 -28.20
CA LEU A 477 24.94 32.10 -29.16
C LEU A 477 23.66 32.83 -28.70
N HIS A 478 23.07 32.45 -27.57
CA HIS A 478 21.83 33.04 -27.06
C HIS A 478 22.02 34.10 -25.96
N GLY A 479 23.26 34.47 -25.63
CA GLY A 479 23.56 35.63 -24.78
C GLY A 479 23.55 36.93 -25.60
N ASN A 480 22.49 37.73 -25.44
CA ASN A 480 22.40 39.15 -25.83
C ASN A 480 23.02 39.54 -27.18
N SER A 481 22.25 39.38 -28.26
CA SER A 481 22.37 40.28 -29.41
C SER A 481 21.63 41.60 -29.12
N THR A 482 22.07 42.35 -28.10
CA THR A 482 21.91 43.80 -28.12
C THR A 482 22.84 44.30 -29.21
N SER A 483 22.25 44.58 -30.37
CA SER A 483 22.93 45.21 -31.50
C SER A 483 23.62 46.50 -31.05
N ALA A 484 24.94 46.47 -30.95
CA ALA A 484 25.76 47.67 -30.93
C ALA A 484 26.06 48.07 -32.38
N VAL A 485 25.14 48.83 -32.96
CA VAL A 485 25.27 49.70 -34.14
C VAL A 485 24.43 50.91 -33.73
N GLU A 486 24.92 52.13 -33.52
CA GLU A 486 25.99 52.91 -34.13
C GLU A 486 26.58 53.88 -33.09
#